data_AF-A0A950RVF4-F1
#
_entry.id   AF-A0A950RVF4-F1
#
_cell.length_a   1.000
_cell.length_b   1.000
_cell.length_c   1.000
_cell.angle_alpha   90.00
_cell.angle_beta   90.00
_cell.angle_gamma   90.00
#
_symmetry.space_group_name_H-M   'P 1'
#
loop_
_entity.id
_entity.type
_entity.pdbx_description
1 polymer ?
#
loop_
_entity_poly.entity_id
_entity_poly.type
_entity_poly.pdbx_seq_one_letter_code
_entity_poly.pdbx_strand_id
1 'polypeptide(L)'
;MDQGTLVGEQIADGRRFVERFAADGNLVQAAFWAETAEEGLWFLYLATETYDRDGPAAAYRAVHASLDKLGQPGIFSSEIKVISPKNPIAKDVLALIARHPGRFAFNLAGQALGSVAVDQVYIYPPKFFTFPQANPMTTEEISREILRLLNRGPSILQPSRVSLKDGMAFTGVPFALELGTQNALVVRFLADGEAAPRVVQLDEIASII
;
A
#
# COMPACT_ATOMS: atom_id res chain seq x y z
N MET A 1 -2.32 14.21 23.52
CA MET A 1 -2.84 12.96 22.92
C MET A 1 -1.85 11.88 23.28
N ASP A 2 -2.35 10.75 23.79
CA ASP A 2 -1.53 9.61 24.21
C ASP A 2 -0.96 8.93 22.95
N GLN A 3 0.36 8.94 22.78
CA GLN A 3 1.06 8.52 21.55
C GLN A 3 1.55 7.06 21.55
N GLY A 4 1.32 6.32 22.64
CA GLY A 4 1.92 4.99 22.85
C GLY A 4 1.32 3.84 22.03
N THR A 5 0.39 4.09 21.10
CA THR A 5 -0.18 3.02 20.26
C THR A 5 -0.48 3.55 18.87
N LEU A 6 0.13 2.93 17.85
CA LEU A 6 -0.20 3.18 16.45
C LEU A 6 -1.68 2.86 16.22
N VAL A 7 -2.47 3.88 15.91
CA VAL A 7 -3.92 3.73 15.78
C VAL A 7 -4.26 3.20 14.39
N GLY A 8 -5.36 2.44 14.26
CA GLY A 8 -5.80 1.87 12.98
C GLY A 8 -5.96 2.90 11.85
N GLU A 9 -6.28 4.15 12.17
CA GLU A 9 -6.36 5.26 11.22
C GLU A 9 -4.98 5.62 10.63
N GLN A 10 -3.95 5.76 11.46
CA GLN A 10 -2.57 6.00 10.99
C GLN A 10 -2.06 4.86 10.10
N ILE A 11 -2.39 3.61 10.45
CA ILE A 11 -2.06 2.44 9.63
C ILE A 11 -2.77 2.53 8.26
N ALA A 12 -4.04 2.93 8.25
CA ALA A 12 -4.81 3.07 7.02
C ALA A 12 -4.28 4.22 6.14
N ASP A 13 -3.97 5.37 6.73
CA ASP A 13 -3.47 6.53 6.00
C ASP A 13 -2.05 6.34 5.48
N GLY A 14 -1.18 5.75 6.31
CA GLY A 14 0.15 5.33 5.87
C GLY A 14 0.08 4.34 4.70
N ARG A 15 -0.89 3.42 4.70
CA ARG A 15 -1.10 2.50 3.57
C ARG A 15 -1.52 3.26 2.31
N ARG A 16 -2.51 4.16 2.41
CA ARG A 16 -2.98 4.95 1.27
C ARG A 16 -1.85 5.75 0.65
N PHE A 17 -1.02 6.36 1.49
CA PHE A 17 0.17 7.08 1.05
C PHE A 17 1.18 6.18 0.35
N VAL A 18 1.55 5.05 0.95
CA VAL A 18 2.51 4.11 0.37
C VAL A 18 2.03 3.58 -0.99
N GLU A 19 0.74 3.23 -1.10
CA GLU A 19 0.12 2.83 -2.37
C GLU A 19 0.19 3.94 -3.41
N ARG A 20 -0.16 5.18 -3.05
CA ARG A 20 -0.12 6.32 -3.97
C ARG A 20 1.29 6.66 -4.41
N PHE A 21 2.24 6.67 -3.48
CA PHE A 21 3.64 6.97 -3.76
C PHE A 21 4.25 5.98 -4.75
N ALA A 22 3.97 4.68 -4.57
CA ALA A 22 4.39 3.66 -5.50
C ALA A 22 3.64 3.73 -6.84
N ALA A 23 2.33 4.03 -6.83
CA ALA A 23 1.54 4.23 -8.04
C ALA A 23 1.99 5.45 -8.87
N ASP A 24 2.62 6.44 -8.23
CA ASP A 24 3.27 7.58 -8.88
C ASP A 24 4.59 7.22 -9.60
N GLY A 25 5.00 5.95 -9.60
CA GLY A 25 6.18 5.46 -10.30
C GLY A 25 7.45 5.43 -9.44
N ASN A 26 7.33 5.66 -8.13
CA ASN A 26 8.47 5.56 -7.22
C ASN A 26 8.69 4.12 -6.78
N LEU A 27 9.91 3.60 -6.94
CA LEU A 27 10.26 2.25 -6.52
C LEU A 27 10.44 2.18 -5.00
N VAL A 28 9.47 1.58 -4.32
CA VAL A 28 9.50 1.34 -2.87
C VAL A 28 10.01 -0.07 -2.60
N GLN A 29 11.04 -0.18 -1.78
CA GLN A 29 11.63 -1.45 -1.36
C GLN A 29 11.07 -1.91 0.00
N ALA A 30 10.80 -0.97 0.90
CA ALA A 30 10.13 -1.23 2.17
C ALA A 30 9.36 0.00 2.66
N ALA A 31 8.26 -0.23 3.36
CA ALA A 31 7.50 0.80 4.05
C ALA A 31 7.03 0.28 5.41
N PHE A 32 7.23 1.05 6.47
CA PHE A 32 6.91 0.62 7.82
C PHE A 32 6.78 1.80 8.79
N TRP A 33 5.89 1.67 9.76
CA TRP A 33 5.85 2.53 10.93
C TRP A 33 6.82 2.02 11.98
N ALA A 34 7.57 2.90 12.63
CA ALA A 34 8.40 2.57 13.78
C ALA A 34 8.25 3.61 14.89
N GLU A 35 8.12 3.14 16.13
CA GLU A 35 8.18 3.92 17.36
C GLU A 35 9.62 3.93 17.85
N THR A 36 10.31 5.07 17.73
CA THR A 36 11.70 5.18 18.19
C THR A 36 11.72 5.34 19.71
N ALA A 37 12.58 4.58 20.40
CA ALA A 37 12.69 4.62 21.86
C ALA A 37 13.18 5.98 22.38
N GLU A 38 13.86 6.76 21.52
CA GLU A 38 14.37 8.10 21.85
C GLU A 38 13.27 9.17 21.84
N GLU A 39 12.36 9.11 20.86
CA GLU A 39 11.36 10.16 20.65
C GLU A 39 9.99 9.76 21.21
N GLY A 40 9.72 8.45 21.37
CA GLY A 40 8.39 7.94 21.73
C GLY A 40 7.32 8.29 20.68
N LEU A 41 7.77 8.55 19.45
CA LEU A 41 6.94 9.00 18.34
C LEU A 41 6.95 7.97 17.22
N TRP A 42 5.79 7.78 16.62
CA TRP A 42 5.64 6.96 15.42
C TRP A 42 6.04 7.74 14.17
N PHE A 43 6.95 7.17 13.40
CA PHE A 43 7.32 7.67 12.07
C PHE A 43 7.10 6.61 11.00
N LEU A 44 6.61 7.05 9.84
CA LEU A 44 6.51 6.23 8.64
C LEU A 44 7.84 6.30 7.88
N TYR A 45 8.58 5.20 7.92
CA TYR A 45 9.80 5.04 7.14
C TYR A 45 9.49 4.50 5.75
N LEU A 46 10.10 5.14 4.75
CA LEU A 46 9.96 4.77 3.34
C LEU A 46 11.34 4.55 2.72
N ALA A 47 11.66 3.29 2.43
CA ALA A 47 12.90 2.93 1.74
C ALA A 47 12.68 2.92 0.22
N THR A 48 13.33 3.83 -0.50
CA THR A 48 13.14 4.01 -1.95
C THR A 48 14.43 4.29 -2.70
N GLU A 49 14.58 3.71 -3.89
CA GLU A 49 15.73 3.96 -4.76
C GLU A 49 15.80 5.41 -5.26
N THR A 50 14.67 6.13 -5.28
CA THR A 50 14.64 7.56 -5.59
C THR A 50 15.58 8.35 -4.69
N TYR A 51 15.74 7.93 -3.42
CA TYR A 51 16.66 8.57 -2.48
C TYR A 51 18.12 8.47 -2.92
N ASP A 52 18.53 7.29 -3.40
CA ASP A 52 19.90 7.03 -3.86
C ASP A 52 20.17 7.61 -5.25
N ARG A 53 19.18 7.50 -6.16
CA ARG A 53 19.31 7.87 -7.57
C ARG A 53 19.24 9.38 -7.79
N ASP A 54 18.24 10.03 -7.18
CA ASP A 54 17.90 11.43 -7.45
C ASP A 54 18.20 12.34 -6.24
N GLY A 55 18.59 11.76 -5.11
CA GLY A 55 18.97 12.43 -3.88
C GLY A 55 17.79 12.73 -2.93
N PRO A 56 18.09 13.11 -1.68
CA PRO A 56 17.08 13.31 -0.63
C PRO A 56 16.01 14.35 -1.00
N ALA A 57 16.43 15.48 -1.59
CA ALA A 57 15.51 16.55 -1.97
C ALA A 57 14.49 16.09 -3.04
N ALA A 58 14.93 15.28 -4.00
CA ALA A 58 14.03 14.73 -5.01
C ALA A 58 13.04 13.73 -4.38
N ALA A 59 13.52 12.87 -3.47
CA ALA A 59 12.69 11.90 -2.78
C ALA A 59 11.60 12.58 -1.92
N TYR A 60 11.95 13.63 -1.17
CA TYR A 60 10.97 14.41 -0.41
C TYR A 60 10.00 15.19 -1.31
N ARG A 61 10.44 15.71 -2.47
CA ARG A 61 9.50 16.30 -3.45
C ARG A 61 8.49 15.27 -3.95
N ALA A 62 8.91 14.03 -4.19
CA ALA A 62 7.99 12.95 -4.56
C ALA A 62 6.98 12.65 -3.44
N VAL A 63 7.41 12.66 -2.17
CA VAL A 63 6.51 12.51 -1.01
C VAL A 63 5.41 13.58 -1.04
N HIS A 64 5.80 14.85 -1.18
CA HIS A 64 4.83 15.95 -1.26
C HIS A 64 3.87 15.81 -2.44
N ALA A 65 4.39 15.52 -3.63
CA ALA A 65 3.56 15.34 -4.82
C ALA A 65 2.55 14.18 -4.68
N SER A 66 2.89 13.11 -3.95
CA SER A 66 1.98 12.01 -3.67
C SER A 66 0.97 12.35 -2.57
N LEU A 67 1.37 13.09 -1.53
CA LEU A 67 0.45 13.57 -0.48
C LEU A 67 -0.59 14.53 -1.05
N ASP A 68 -0.20 15.45 -1.93
CA ASP A 68 -1.10 16.43 -2.55
C ASP A 68 -2.24 15.75 -3.33
N LYS A 69 -1.99 14.57 -3.93
CA LYS A 69 -2.99 13.78 -4.66
C LYS A 69 -3.99 13.08 -3.75
N LEU A 70 -3.68 12.91 -2.46
CA LEU A 70 -4.58 12.32 -1.47
C LEU A 70 -5.54 13.35 -0.87
N GLY A 71 -5.35 14.64 -1.14
CA GLY A 71 -6.20 15.71 -0.64
C GLY A 71 -5.88 16.08 0.81
N GLN A 72 -6.66 15.57 1.77
CA GLN A 72 -6.41 15.76 3.21
C GLN A 72 -5.82 14.47 3.79
N PRO A 73 -4.49 14.26 3.70
CA PRO A 73 -3.88 13.08 4.29
C PRO A 73 -3.97 13.17 5.82
N GLY A 74 -4.39 12.09 6.48
CA GLY A 74 -4.28 11.94 7.93
C GLY A 74 -2.85 11.68 8.42
N ILE A 75 -1.86 11.83 7.53
CA ILE A 75 -0.43 11.81 7.82
C ILE A 75 0.23 13.08 7.29
N PHE A 76 1.20 13.60 8.04
CA PHE A 76 1.97 14.78 7.68
C PHE A 76 3.33 14.39 7.10
N SER A 77 3.89 15.21 6.21
CA SER A 77 5.22 14.96 5.65
C SER A 77 6.33 14.90 6.72
N SER A 78 6.13 15.58 7.87
CA SER A 78 7.04 15.53 9.02
C SER A 78 7.07 14.17 9.71
N GLU A 79 6.02 13.36 9.54
CA GLU A 79 5.93 12.00 10.08
C GLU A 79 6.58 10.99 9.13
N ILE A 80 7.00 11.41 7.92
CA ILE A 80 7.56 10.53 6.89
C ILE A 80 9.09 10.70 6.83
N LYS A 81 9.80 9.62 7.13
CA LYS A 81 11.26 9.52 7.04
C LYS A 81 11.65 8.73 5.79
N VAL A 82 12.14 9.43 4.76
CA VAL A 82 12.61 8.77 3.52
C VAL A 82 14.07 8.36 3.67
N ILE A 83 14.36 7.09 3.40
CA ILE A 83 15.69 6.51 3.59
C ILE A 83 16.16 5.75 2.34
N SER A 84 17.48 5.64 2.22
CA SER A 84 18.11 4.73 1.26
C SER A 84 17.76 3.27 1.59
N PRO A 85 17.50 2.40 0.60
CA PRO A 85 17.44 0.95 0.81
C PRO A 85 18.75 0.35 1.37
N LYS A 86 19.87 1.07 1.27
CA LYS A 86 21.16 0.68 1.85
C LYS A 86 21.31 1.07 3.32
N ASN A 87 20.39 1.88 3.86
CA ASN A 87 20.39 2.26 5.26
C ASN A 87 20.26 0.99 6.14
N PRO A 88 21.02 0.88 7.25
CA PRO A 88 20.93 -0.28 8.14
C PRO A 88 19.50 -0.62 8.60
N ILE A 89 18.68 0.38 8.92
CA ILE A 89 17.27 0.21 9.30
C ILE A 89 16.49 -0.47 8.16
N ALA A 90 16.68 0.01 6.92
CA ALA A 90 16.01 -0.55 5.75
C ALA A 90 16.46 -2.01 5.50
N LYS A 91 17.75 -2.31 5.66
CA LYS A 91 18.28 -3.66 5.46
C LYS A 91 17.68 -4.68 6.44
N ASP A 92 17.54 -4.30 7.70
CA ASP A 92 16.95 -5.18 8.71
C ASP A 92 15.47 -5.43 8.42
N VAL A 93 14.72 -4.39 8.03
CA VAL A 93 13.32 -4.53 7.62
C VAL A 93 13.18 -5.39 6.36
N LEU A 94 14.04 -5.21 5.36
CA LEU A 94 14.05 -6.06 4.16
C LEU A 94 14.35 -7.52 4.51
N ALA A 95 15.25 -7.78 5.47
CA ALA A 95 15.50 -9.13 5.95
C ALA A 95 14.29 -9.74 6.68
N LEU A 96 13.53 -8.93 7.43
CA LEU A 96 12.27 -9.37 8.05
C LEU A 96 11.20 -9.70 6.99
N ILE A 97 11.02 -8.83 5.99
CA ILE A 97 10.09 -9.07 4.86
C ILE A 97 10.46 -10.36 4.10
N ALA A 98 11.75 -10.60 3.87
CA ALA A 98 12.21 -11.80 3.18
C ALA A 98 11.91 -13.10 3.97
N ARG A 99 11.97 -13.04 5.30
CA ARG A 99 11.67 -14.18 6.19
C ARG A 99 10.17 -14.41 6.36
N HIS A 100 9.38 -13.35 6.23
CA HIS A 100 7.94 -13.41 6.43
C HIS A 100 7.24 -12.49 5.40
N PRO A 101 6.48 -13.02 4.41
CA PRO A 101 5.90 -12.22 3.32
C PRO A 101 4.48 -11.63 3.56
N GLY A 102 4.00 -11.60 4.81
CA GLY A 102 2.65 -11.17 5.23
C GLY A 102 2.54 -9.75 5.85
N ARG A 103 1.49 -9.49 6.65
CA ARG A 103 1.38 -8.27 7.49
C ARG A 103 2.08 -8.51 8.83
N PHE A 104 2.87 -7.55 9.31
CA PHE A 104 3.59 -7.70 10.58
C PHE A 104 3.43 -6.49 11.48
N ALA A 105 2.83 -6.71 12.64
CA ALA A 105 3.13 -5.92 13.83
C ALA A 105 4.12 -6.74 14.65
N PHE A 106 5.35 -6.27 14.79
CA PHE A 106 6.30 -6.86 15.72
C PHE A 106 6.43 -5.93 16.92
N ASN A 107 6.16 -6.46 18.11
CA ASN A 107 6.64 -5.82 19.32
C ASN A 107 8.13 -6.15 19.40
N LEU A 108 8.96 -5.12 19.22
CA LEU A 108 10.41 -5.23 19.16
C LEU A 108 11.04 -4.64 20.42
N ALA A 109 10.30 -4.50 21.53
CA ALA A 109 10.81 -3.91 22.76
C ALA A 109 12.20 -4.49 23.12
N GLY A 110 13.23 -3.63 23.05
CA GLY A 110 14.63 -3.99 23.31
C GLY A 110 15.44 -4.51 22.10
N GLN A 111 14.88 -4.57 20.89
CA GLN A 111 15.59 -4.81 19.63
C GLN A 111 15.88 -3.50 18.90
N ALA A 112 16.98 -3.48 18.15
CA ALA A 112 17.36 -2.36 17.31
C ALA A 112 17.06 -2.67 15.85
N LEU A 113 16.62 -1.65 15.10
CA LEU A 113 16.71 -1.63 13.64
C LEU A 113 17.96 -0.83 13.27
N GLY A 114 18.96 -1.49 12.70
CA GLY A 114 20.29 -0.93 12.53
C GLY A 114 20.90 -0.53 13.87
N SER A 115 21.13 0.77 14.06
CA SER A 115 21.61 1.34 15.33
C SER A 115 20.53 2.07 16.12
N VAL A 116 19.27 2.05 15.67
CA VAL A 116 18.16 2.77 16.30
C VAL A 116 17.38 1.79 17.17
N ALA A 117 17.25 2.11 18.46
CA ALA A 117 16.38 1.38 19.36
C ALA A 117 14.91 1.68 19.01
N VAL A 118 14.13 0.63 18.80
CA VAL A 118 12.73 0.73 18.37
C VAL A 118 11.89 -0.08 19.34
N ASP A 119 10.82 0.51 19.86
CA ASP A 119 9.92 -0.18 20.78
C ASP A 119 8.93 -1.05 20.00
N GLN A 120 8.41 -0.53 18.90
CA GLN A 120 7.43 -1.22 18.07
C GLN A 120 7.63 -0.92 16.59
N VAL A 121 7.33 -1.91 15.73
CA VAL A 121 7.34 -1.74 14.28
C VAL A 121 6.09 -2.35 13.67
N TYR A 122 5.53 -1.66 12.68
CA TYR A 122 4.49 -2.18 11.81
C TYR A 122 4.95 -2.11 10.35
N ILE A 123 5.10 -3.26 9.69
CA ILE A 123 5.64 -3.36 8.33
C ILE A 123 4.50 -3.58 7.34
N TYR A 124 4.44 -2.75 6.29
CA TYR A 124 3.50 -2.92 5.20
C TYR A 124 3.93 -4.09 4.30
N PRO A 125 3.00 -4.98 3.90
CA PRO A 125 3.26 -6.00 2.89
C PRO A 125 3.68 -5.43 1.54
N PRO A 126 4.60 -6.10 0.81
CA PRO A 126 5.02 -5.68 -0.54
C PRO A 126 3.89 -5.48 -1.54
N LYS A 127 2.78 -6.22 -1.42
CA LYS A 127 1.61 -6.07 -2.31
C LYS A 127 0.96 -4.68 -2.28
N PHE A 128 1.31 -3.81 -1.33
CA PHE A 128 0.84 -2.42 -1.29
C PHE A 128 1.75 -1.45 -2.04
N PHE A 129 2.93 -1.86 -2.48
CA PHE A 129 3.88 -0.95 -3.13
C PHE A 129 4.72 -1.57 -4.25
N THR A 130 4.52 -2.86 -4.54
CA THR A 130 5.07 -3.54 -5.72
C THR A 130 3.95 -3.82 -6.69
N PHE A 131 4.06 -3.25 -7.90
CA PHE A 131 3.07 -3.41 -8.96
C PHE A 131 3.76 -3.94 -10.24
N PRO A 132 3.22 -4.99 -10.88
CA PRO A 132 3.84 -5.58 -12.07
C PRO A 132 3.60 -4.78 -13.36
N GLN A 133 2.71 -3.77 -13.32
CA GLN A 133 2.20 -3.09 -14.52
C GLN A 133 2.50 -1.59 -14.50
N ALA A 134 2.53 -1.00 -15.70
CA ALA A 134 2.60 0.46 -15.86
C ALA A 134 1.29 1.11 -15.40
N ASN A 135 1.40 2.21 -14.63
CA ASN A 135 0.27 3.00 -14.11
C ASN A 135 -0.75 2.17 -13.29
N PRO A 136 -0.32 1.56 -12.17
CA PRO A 136 -1.24 0.85 -11.29
C PRO A 136 -2.22 1.82 -10.63
N MET A 137 -3.41 1.33 -10.32
CA MET A 137 -4.42 2.04 -9.54
C MET A 137 -4.24 1.69 -8.07
N THR A 138 -4.40 2.69 -7.20
CA THR A 138 -4.52 2.49 -5.75
C THR A 138 -5.81 1.74 -5.40
N THR A 139 -5.86 1.12 -4.22
CA THR A 139 -7.08 0.40 -3.79
C THR A 139 -8.31 1.31 -3.77
N GLU A 140 -8.13 2.60 -3.46
CA GLU A 140 -9.19 3.60 -3.44
C GLU A 140 -9.70 3.94 -4.85
N GLU A 141 -8.78 4.07 -5.82
CA GLU A 141 -9.13 4.26 -7.23
C GLU A 141 -9.86 3.03 -7.80
N ILE A 142 -9.39 1.82 -7.47
CA ILE A 142 -10.09 0.57 -7.83
C ILE A 142 -11.50 0.56 -7.24
N SER A 143 -11.65 0.89 -5.95
CA SER A 143 -12.97 0.93 -5.30
C SER A 143 -13.91 1.90 -5.99
N ARG A 144 -13.44 3.12 -6.30
CA ARG A 144 -14.23 4.12 -7.01
C ARG A 144 -14.62 3.65 -8.40
N GLU A 145 -13.71 3.01 -9.11
CA GLU A 145 -13.96 2.52 -10.46
C GLU A 145 -14.98 1.36 -10.44
N ILE A 146 -14.85 0.41 -9.51
CA ILE A 146 -15.85 -0.65 -9.32
C ILE A 146 -17.23 -0.07 -9.02
N LEU A 147 -17.34 0.88 -8.09
CA LEU A 147 -18.62 1.52 -7.79
C LEU A 147 -19.19 2.25 -9.02
N ARG A 148 -18.33 2.89 -9.82
CA ARG A 148 -18.74 3.50 -11.08
C ARG A 148 -19.27 2.47 -12.06
N LEU A 149 -18.61 1.32 -12.20
CA LEU A 149 -19.02 0.22 -13.07
C LEU A 149 -20.37 -0.37 -12.65
N LEU A 150 -20.56 -0.63 -11.35
CA LEU A 150 -21.81 -1.13 -10.79
C LEU A 150 -22.98 -0.15 -11.00
N ASN A 151 -22.71 1.15 -10.99
CA ASN A 151 -23.72 2.20 -11.15
C ASN A 151 -24.02 2.58 -12.61
N ARG A 152 -23.41 1.94 -13.62
CA ARG A 152 -23.66 2.26 -15.05
C ARG A 152 -25.08 1.92 -15.54
N GLY A 153 -25.89 1.25 -14.73
CA GLY A 153 -27.25 0.85 -15.07
C GLY A 153 -27.30 -0.47 -15.87
N PRO A 154 -28.44 -1.18 -15.86
CA PRO A 154 -28.56 -2.55 -16.39
C PRO A 154 -28.33 -2.66 -17.92
N SER A 155 -28.35 -1.55 -18.64
CA SER A 155 -28.28 -1.51 -20.10
C SER A 155 -26.84 -1.51 -20.66
N ILE A 156 -25.81 -1.40 -19.81
CA ILE A 156 -24.40 -1.29 -20.22
C ILE A 156 -23.55 -2.29 -19.42
N LEU A 157 -23.72 -3.58 -19.71
CA LEU A 157 -22.80 -4.63 -19.24
C LEU A 157 -21.57 -4.66 -20.16
N GLN A 158 -20.74 -3.62 -20.09
CA GLN A 158 -19.46 -3.61 -20.79
C GLN A 158 -18.43 -4.37 -19.96
N PRO A 159 -17.81 -5.43 -20.52
CA PRO A 159 -16.71 -6.11 -19.85
C PRO A 159 -15.54 -5.15 -19.67
N SER A 160 -14.89 -5.24 -18.51
CA SER A 160 -13.64 -4.54 -18.22
C SER A 160 -12.50 -5.55 -18.17
N ARG A 161 -11.32 -5.11 -18.60
CA ARG A 161 -10.08 -5.86 -18.41
C ARG A 161 -9.59 -5.59 -17.00
N VAL A 162 -9.56 -6.64 -16.18
CA VAL A 162 -9.08 -6.64 -14.81
C VAL A 162 -7.68 -7.21 -14.80
N SER A 163 -6.71 -6.42 -14.32
CA SER A 163 -5.33 -6.88 -14.09
C SER A 163 -5.08 -7.05 -12.61
N LEU A 164 -4.42 -8.14 -12.23
CA LEU A 164 -4.09 -8.49 -10.86
C LEU A 164 -2.62 -8.18 -10.55
N LYS A 165 -2.31 -8.01 -9.26
CA LYS A 165 -0.95 -7.70 -8.78
C LYS A 165 0.04 -8.85 -8.93
N ASP A 166 -0.44 -10.06 -9.18
CA ASP A 166 0.39 -11.21 -9.54
C ASP A 166 0.73 -11.27 -11.04
N GLY A 167 0.23 -10.32 -11.84
CA GLY A 167 0.44 -10.23 -13.28
C GLY A 167 -0.59 -10.98 -14.12
N MET A 168 -1.53 -11.71 -13.50
CA MET A 168 -2.67 -12.29 -14.22
C MET A 168 -3.64 -11.21 -14.66
N ALA A 169 -4.39 -11.47 -15.73
CA ALA A 169 -5.48 -10.61 -16.17
C ALA A 169 -6.64 -11.44 -16.71
N PHE A 170 -7.85 -10.91 -16.60
CA PHE A 170 -9.06 -11.48 -17.18
C PHE A 170 -10.03 -10.39 -17.62
N THR A 171 -10.99 -10.75 -18.47
CA THR A 171 -12.07 -9.86 -18.88
C THR A 171 -13.34 -10.25 -18.15
N GLY A 172 -14.01 -9.30 -17.51
CA GLY A 172 -15.24 -9.58 -16.77
C GLY A 172 -16.05 -8.34 -16.42
N VAL A 173 -17.31 -8.57 -16.07
CA VAL A 173 -18.23 -7.51 -15.61
C VAL A 173 -18.37 -7.60 -14.10
N PRO A 174 -18.00 -6.55 -13.33
CA PRO A 174 -18.26 -6.55 -11.89
C PRO A 174 -19.76 -6.43 -11.65
N PHE A 175 -20.29 -7.21 -10.71
CA PHE A 175 -21.71 -7.17 -10.37
C PHE A 175 -21.98 -7.11 -8.85
N ALA A 176 -20.96 -7.30 -8.02
CA ALA A 176 -21.08 -7.10 -6.57
C ALA A 176 -19.74 -6.66 -5.97
N LEU A 177 -19.82 -5.82 -4.94
CA LEU A 177 -18.73 -5.45 -4.03
C LEU A 177 -19.21 -5.74 -2.61
N GLU A 178 -18.56 -6.68 -1.94
CA GLU A 178 -19.01 -7.23 -0.65
C GLU A 178 -17.85 -7.32 0.34
N LEU A 179 -18.19 -7.46 1.62
CA LEU A 179 -17.22 -7.75 2.67
C LEU A 179 -17.00 -9.27 2.75
N GLY A 180 -15.79 -9.74 2.45
CA GLY A 180 -15.41 -11.15 2.49
C GLY A 180 -15.14 -11.67 3.90
N THR A 181 -14.79 -12.95 4.00
CA THR A 181 -14.61 -13.70 5.25
C THR A 181 -13.48 -13.21 6.17
N GLN A 182 -12.57 -12.37 5.66
CA GLN A 182 -11.45 -11.80 6.41
C GLN A 182 -11.56 -10.28 6.62
N ASN A 183 -12.78 -9.73 6.59
CA ASN A 183 -13.01 -8.28 6.62
C ASN A 183 -12.30 -7.54 5.45
N ALA A 184 -12.02 -8.27 4.37
CA ALA A 184 -11.42 -7.75 3.15
C ALA A 184 -12.54 -7.51 2.13
N LEU A 185 -12.52 -6.36 1.46
CA LEU A 185 -13.44 -6.09 0.36
C LEU A 185 -13.14 -7.06 -0.79
N VAL A 186 -14.17 -7.71 -1.31
CA VAL A 186 -14.10 -8.60 -2.47
C VAL A 186 -15.03 -8.10 -3.56
N VAL A 187 -14.57 -8.23 -4.80
CA VAL A 187 -15.33 -7.93 -6.00
C VAL A 187 -15.70 -9.25 -6.67
N ARG A 188 -16.96 -9.39 -7.07
CA ARG A 188 -17.42 -10.52 -7.88
C ARG A 188 -17.57 -10.11 -9.34
N PHE A 189 -16.97 -10.91 -10.21
CA PHE A 189 -17.01 -10.72 -11.65
C PHE A 189 -17.71 -11.89 -12.33
N LEU A 190 -18.51 -11.59 -13.35
CA LEU A 190 -18.84 -12.56 -14.39
C LEU A 190 -17.69 -12.51 -15.40
N ALA A 191 -16.78 -13.48 -15.32
CA ALA A 191 -15.64 -13.60 -16.21
C ALA A 191 -16.04 -14.31 -17.51
N ASP A 192 -15.47 -13.89 -18.62
CA ASP A 192 -15.77 -14.47 -19.93
C ASP A 192 -15.37 -15.96 -19.97
N GLY A 193 -16.29 -16.83 -20.39
CA GLY A 193 -16.10 -18.28 -20.42
C GLY A 193 -16.17 -19.01 -19.07
N GLU A 194 -16.44 -18.33 -17.95
CA GLU A 194 -16.58 -18.95 -16.63
C GLU A 194 -18.07 -19.10 -16.24
N ALA A 195 -18.48 -20.31 -15.84
CA ALA A 195 -19.86 -20.57 -15.39
C ALA A 195 -20.14 -20.09 -13.95
N ALA A 196 -19.08 -19.93 -13.15
CA ALA A 196 -19.15 -19.46 -11.77
C ALA A 196 -18.55 -18.04 -11.68
N PRO A 197 -19.09 -17.18 -10.80
CA PRO A 197 -18.49 -15.88 -10.54
C PRO A 197 -17.07 -16.00 -10.00
N ARG A 198 -16.16 -15.20 -10.57
CA ARG A 198 -14.80 -15.05 -10.06
C ARG A 198 -14.81 -14.05 -8.91
N VAL A 199 -14.27 -14.46 -7.76
CA VAL A 199 -14.15 -13.63 -6.55
C VAL A 199 -12.70 -13.19 -6.40
N VAL A 200 -12.47 -11.89 -6.33
CA VAL A 200 -11.12 -11.30 -6.23
C VAL A 200 -11.10 -10.31 -5.07
N GLN A 201 -10.04 -10.30 -4.25
CA GLN A 201 -9.91 -9.28 -3.22
C GLN A 201 -9.60 -7.92 -3.87
N LEU A 202 -10.21 -6.86 -3.36
CA LEU A 202 -10.00 -5.51 -3.90
C LEU A 202 -8.52 -5.10 -3.88
N ASP A 203 -7.77 -5.54 -2.87
CA ASP A 203 -6.34 -5.24 -2.73
C ASP A 203 -5.40 -6.10 -3.59
N GLU A 204 -5.94 -7.09 -4.32
CA GLU A 204 -5.23 -7.90 -5.31
C GLU A 204 -5.36 -7.33 -6.73
N ILE A 205 -6.32 -6.43 -6.95
CA ILE A 205 -6.52 -5.78 -8.24
C ILE A 205 -5.49 -4.67 -8.42
N ALA A 206 -4.82 -4.66 -9.56
CA ALA A 206 -3.83 -3.67 -9.95
C ALA A 206 -4.41 -2.57 -10.85
N SER A 207 -5.33 -2.92 -11.76
CA SER A 207 -6.10 -1.96 -12.58
C SER A 207 -7.38 -2.57 -13.14
N ILE A 208 -8.29 -1.70 -13.55
CA ILE A 208 -9.53 -2.05 -14.28
C ILE A 208 -9.70 -1.02 -15.39
N ILE A 209 -9.84 -1.49 -16.64
CA ILE A 209 -9.96 -0.66 -17.85
C ILE A 209 -11.16 -1.12 -18.69
#